data_AF-A0AAE2I1L7-F1
#
_entry.id   AF-A0AAE2I1L7-F1
#
_cell.length_a   1.000
_cell.length_b   1.000
_cell.length_c   1.000
_cell.angle_alpha   90.00
_cell.angle_beta   90.00
_cell.angle_gamma   90.00
#
_symmetry.space_group_name_H-M   'P 1'
#
loop_
_entity.id
_entity.type
_entity.pdbx_description
1 polymer ?
#
loop_
_entity_poly.entity_id
_entity_poly.type
_entity_poly.pdbx_seq_one_letter_code
_entity_poly.pdbx_strand_id
1 'polypeptide(L)'
;MLAAGCVAVPQAHASPYGAEYVRSIRCDSANPWPGARLRIVVDVYTGGPFPTDGLPGPAITLSSNNPGGVGPVLELTMLTTVTWRNLSTGRTGTVRVPTRAHTADWDVVLHPGRGAVRFTVHQKIGAMAFNPMVNPQYSSCTGTAVA
;
A
#
# COMPACT_ATOMS: atom_id res chain seq x y z
N MET A 1 -35.81 -18.58 0.79
CA MET A 1 -34.67 -18.25 -0.10
C MET A 1 -33.44 -18.04 0.77
N LEU A 2 -32.40 -18.84 0.58
CA LEU A 2 -31.15 -18.79 1.35
C LEU A 2 -30.30 -17.59 0.91
N ALA A 3 -29.91 -16.75 1.86
CA ALA A 3 -28.94 -15.69 1.63
C ALA A 3 -27.54 -16.31 1.54
N ALA A 4 -26.98 -16.37 0.32
CA ALA A 4 -25.60 -16.75 0.11
C ALA A 4 -24.69 -15.58 0.53
N GLY A 5 -24.16 -15.64 1.75
CA GLY A 5 -23.12 -14.73 2.20
C GLY A 5 -21.80 -15.09 1.53
N CYS A 6 -21.36 -14.29 0.56
CA CYS A 6 -20.00 -14.37 0.03
C CYS A 6 -19.03 -13.96 1.14
N VAL A 7 -18.41 -14.93 1.80
CA VAL A 7 -17.30 -14.69 2.73
C VAL A 7 -16.09 -14.29 1.90
N ALA A 8 -15.71 -13.01 1.96
CA ALA A 8 -14.45 -12.56 1.37
C ALA A 8 -13.29 -13.27 2.08
N VAL A 9 -12.53 -14.08 1.35
CA VAL A 9 -11.31 -14.69 1.87
C VAL A 9 -10.29 -13.56 2.08
N PRO A 10 -9.71 -13.40 3.28
CA PRO A 10 -8.64 -12.43 3.47
C PRO A 10 -7.48 -12.82 2.54
N GLN A 11 -7.13 -11.95 1.61
CA GLN A 11 -5.93 -12.17 0.80
C GLN A 11 -4.73 -11.96 1.71
N ALA A 12 -3.97 -13.03 1.97
CA ALA A 12 -2.70 -12.91 2.65
C ALA A 12 -1.68 -12.35 1.64
N HIS A 13 -1.12 -11.18 1.93
CA HIS A 13 0.09 -10.74 1.24
C HIS A 13 1.26 -11.59 1.72
N ALA A 14 2.12 -11.99 0.78
CA ALA A 14 3.32 -12.74 1.15
C ALA A 14 4.26 -11.78 1.88
N SER A 15 4.58 -12.09 3.14
CA SER A 15 5.62 -11.36 3.88
C SER A 15 6.90 -11.36 3.05
N PRO A 16 7.62 -10.22 2.92
CA PRO A 16 8.92 -10.20 2.28
C PRO A 16 9.86 -11.22 2.95
N TYR A 17 10.66 -11.92 2.16
CA TYR A 17 11.54 -12.98 2.66
C TYR A 17 12.48 -12.45 3.74
N GLY A 18 12.46 -13.08 4.92
CA GLY A 18 13.33 -12.73 6.04
C GLY A 18 13.06 -11.36 6.66
N ALA A 19 11.95 -10.69 6.32
CA ALA A 19 11.58 -9.41 6.92
C ALA A 19 10.74 -9.58 8.19
N GLU A 20 10.89 -8.65 9.11
CA GLU A 20 10.15 -8.59 10.37
C GLU A 20 8.93 -7.70 10.20
N TYR A 21 7.76 -8.22 10.56
CA TYR A 21 6.54 -7.42 10.63
C TYR A 21 6.61 -6.47 11.83
N VAL A 22 6.36 -5.19 11.57
CA VAL A 22 6.36 -4.14 12.61
C VAL A 22 4.93 -3.83 13.05
N ARG A 23 4.06 -3.49 12.09
CA ARG A 23 2.66 -3.11 12.33
C ARG A 23 1.89 -2.94 11.04
N SER A 24 0.57 -2.79 11.16
CA SER A 24 -0.32 -2.34 10.09
C SER A 24 -0.83 -0.92 10.35
N ILE A 25 -0.99 -0.14 9.28
CA ILE A 25 -1.70 1.15 9.30
C ILE A 25 -2.88 1.11 8.33
N ARG A 26 -3.89 1.97 8.53
CA ARG A 26 -5.07 2.03 7.65
C ARG A 26 -5.01 3.24 6.75
N CYS A 27 -5.23 3.00 5.47
CA CYS A 27 -5.21 4.00 4.40
C CYS A 27 -6.50 3.93 3.57
N ASP A 28 -7.62 3.56 4.22
CA ASP A 28 -8.92 3.39 3.60
C ASP A 28 -9.23 4.56 2.64
N SER A 29 -9.86 4.27 1.50
CA SER A 29 -10.22 5.25 0.48
C SER A 29 -11.65 5.06 -0.01
N ALA A 30 -12.28 6.13 -0.48
CA ALA A 30 -13.56 5.99 -1.19
C ALA A 30 -13.37 5.11 -2.43
N ASN A 31 -14.44 4.41 -2.81
CA ASN A 31 -14.42 3.58 -4.01
C ASN A 31 -14.72 4.47 -5.22
N PRO A 32 -13.84 4.51 -6.24
CA PRO A 32 -14.11 5.27 -7.46
C PRO A 32 -15.23 4.66 -8.30
N TRP A 33 -15.52 3.36 -8.12
CA TRP A 33 -16.73 2.71 -8.62
C TRP A 33 -17.89 2.86 -7.64
N PRO A 34 -19.15 2.77 -8.10
CA PRO A 34 -20.29 2.65 -7.21
C PRO A 34 -20.16 1.40 -6.33
N GLY A 35 -19.82 1.56 -5.06
CA GLY A 35 -19.56 0.43 -4.18
C GLY A 35 -19.12 0.82 -2.77
N ALA A 36 -18.86 -0.22 -1.96
CA ALA A 36 -18.36 -0.03 -0.59
C ALA A 36 -16.95 0.57 -0.60
N ARG A 37 -16.63 1.33 0.45
CA ARG A 37 -15.33 1.95 0.68
C ARG A 37 -14.20 0.91 0.62
N LEU A 38 -13.10 1.25 -0.02
CA LEU A 38 -11.90 0.42 -0.07
C LEU A 38 -11.25 0.41 1.32
N ARG A 39 -11.22 -0.75 1.97
CA ARG A 39 -10.54 -0.97 3.25
C ARG A 39 -9.10 -1.35 2.97
N ILE A 40 -8.18 -0.40 3.10
CA ILE A 40 -6.78 -0.57 2.69
C ILE A 40 -5.93 -0.64 3.95
N VAL A 41 -5.30 -1.79 4.16
CA VAL A 41 -4.37 -2.05 5.25
C VAL A 41 -2.97 -2.05 4.66
N VAL A 42 -2.07 -1.26 5.23
CA VAL A 42 -0.67 -1.23 4.81
C VAL A 42 0.17 -1.84 5.92
N ASP A 43 0.73 -3.00 5.64
CA ASP A 43 1.66 -3.71 6.50
C ASP A 43 3.06 -3.15 6.34
N VAL A 44 3.74 -2.96 7.46
CA VAL A 44 5.07 -2.36 7.55
C VAL A 44 6.05 -3.43 7.99
N TYR A 45 7.08 -3.64 7.18
CA TYR A 45 8.14 -4.62 7.41
C TYR A 45 9.52 -3.97 7.43
N THR A 46 10.43 -4.55 8.19
CA THR A 46 11.84 -4.09 8.34
C THR A 46 12.81 -5.26 8.30
N GLY A 47 14.11 -5.00 8.17
CA GLY A 47 15.15 -6.01 8.35
C GLY A 47 15.27 -7.07 7.24
N GLY A 48 14.47 -6.99 6.17
CA GLY A 48 14.55 -7.92 5.04
C GLY A 48 15.90 -7.83 4.32
N PRO A 49 16.61 -8.96 4.06
CA PRO A 49 17.91 -8.96 3.40
C PRO A 49 17.83 -8.55 1.93
N PHE A 50 16.72 -8.90 1.26
CA PHE A 50 16.44 -8.60 -0.14
C PHE A 50 15.02 -8.05 -0.26
N PRO A 51 14.84 -6.72 -0.15
CA PRO A 51 13.58 -6.07 -0.44
C PRO A 51 13.14 -6.32 -1.89
N THR A 52 11.87 -6.05 -2.19
CA THR A 52 11.27 -6.35 -3.50
C THR A 52 11.88 -5.57 -4.67
N ASP A 53 12.67 -4.54 -4.41
CA ASP A 53 13.43 -3.79 -5.42
C ASP A 53 14.86 -4.32 -5.66
N GLY A 54 15.28 -5.36 -4.92
CA GLY A 54 16.59 -6.01 -5.06
C GLY A 54 17.78 -5.22 -4.51
N LEU A 55 17.56 -4.06 -3.89
CA LEU A 55 18.62 -3.22 -3.32
C LEU A 55 18.97 -3.65 -1.89
N PRO A 56 20.24 -3.56 -1.47
CA PRO A 56 20.64 -3.97 -0.12
C PRO A 56 20.01 -3.08 0.96
N GLY A 57 19.70 -3.69 2.11
CA GLY A 57 19.18 -2.98 3.29
C GLY A 57 20.20 -2.03 3.95
N PRO A 58 19.77 -1.24 4.96
CA PRO A 58 18.48 -1.29 5.64
C PRO A 58 17.34 -0.63 4.88
N ALA A 59 16.20 -1.33 4.81
CA ALA A 59 15.01 -0.89 4.09
C ALA A 59 13.74 -1.10 4.91
N ILE A 60 12.74 -0.28 4.64
CA ILE A 60 11.36 -0.44 5.14
C ILE A 60 10.50 -0.83 3.95
N THR A 61 9.83 -1.97 4.03
CA THR A 61 8.86 -2.40 3.02
C THR A 61 7.46 -2.10 3.50
N LEU A 62 6.67 -1.45 2.66
CA LEU A 62 5.26 -1.19 2.86
C LEU A 62 4.50 -2.03 1.85
N SER A 63 3.59 -2.87 2.33
CA SER A 63 2.76 -3.74 1.48
C SER A 63 1.29 -3.46 1.76
N SER A 64 0.54 -3.13 0.72
CA SER A 64 -0.87 -2.77 0.80
C SER A 64 -1.75 -3.95 0.46
N ASN A 65 -2.74 -4.17 1.30
CA ASN A 65 -3.79 -5.16 1.16
C ASN A 65 -5.17 -4.51 1.22
N ASN A 66 -5.98 -4.77 0.20
CA ASN A 66 -7.37 -4.36 0.15
C ASN A 66 -8.32 -5.57 0.01
N PRO A 67 -8.65 -6.25 1.12
CA PRO A 67 -9.56 -7.39 1.07
C PRO A 67 -10.93 -6.97 0.53
N GLY A 68 -11.39 -7.68 -0.49
CA GLY A 68 -12.68 -7.44 -1.16
C GLY A 68 -12.60 -6.69 -2.49
N GLY A 69 -11.54 -5.89 -2.72
CA GLY A 69 -11.29 -5.20 -4.00
C GLY A 69 -12.50 -4.48 -4.60
N VAL A 70 -12.56 -4.47 -5.93
CA VAL A 70 -13.73 -3.98 -6.70
C VAL A 70 -14.42 -5.09 -7.52
N GLY A 71 -14.12 -6.36 -7.21
CA GLY A 71 -14.60 -7.53 -7.96
C GLY A 71 -13.74 -7.88 -9.18
N PRO A 72 -14.04 -8.98 -9.89
CA PRO A 72 -13.15 -9.55 -10.90
C PRO A 72 -13.17 -8.84 -12.27
N VAL A 73 -14.15 -7.97 -12.51
CA VAL A 73 -14.33 -7.29 -13.80
C VAL A 73 -13.84 -5.84 -13.76
N LEU A 74 -14.02 -5.18 -12.62
CA LEU A 74 -13.69 -3.77 -12.48
C LEU A 74 -12.22 -3.61 -12.13
N GLU A 75 -11.58 -2.60 -12.69
CA GLU A 75 -10.18 -2.32 -12.43
C GLU A 75 -10.00 -0.93 -11.80
N LEU A 76 -8.94 -0.83 -11.00
CA LEU A 76 -8.45 0.39 -10.41
C LEU A 76 -7.16 0.82 -11.11
N THR A 77 -6.96 2.13 -11.16
CA THR A 77 -5.68 2.76 -11.43
C THR A 77 -5.28 3.57 -10.23
N MET A 78 -4.05 3.35 -9.78
CA MET A 78 -3.55 3.95 -8.56
C MET A 78 -2.23 4.65 -8.82
N LEU A 79 -2.03 5.75 -8.12
CA LEU A 79 -0.73 6.35 -7.93
C LEU A 79 -0.51 6.47 -6.42
N THR A 80 0.33 5.59 -5.89
CA THR A 80 0.77 5.64 -4.50
C THR A 80 2.05 6.46 -4.44
N THR A 81 2.07 7.50 -3.60
CA THR A 81 3.25 8.32 -3.32
C THR A 81 3.58 8.22 -1.84
N VAL A 82 4.75 7.70 -1.51
CA VAL A 82 5.23 7.63 -0.12
C VAL A 82 6.34 8.65 0.06
N THR A 83 6.09 9.65 0.88
CA THR A 83 7.11 10.60 1.34
C THR A 83 7.67 10.13 2.67
N TRP A 84 8.97 10.29 2.90
CA TRP A 84 9.58 9.85 4.15
C TRP A 84 10.71 10.76 4.61
N ARG A 85 10.99 10.69 5.91
CA ARG A 85 12.08 11.38 6.58
C ARG A 85 12.70 10.48 7.65
N ASN A 86 14.01 10.27 7.55
CA ASN A 86 14.82 9.72 8.63
C ASN A 86 14.97 10.80 9.71
N LEU A 87 14.46 10.51 10.90
CA LEU A 87 14.43 11.42 12.04
C LEU A 87 15.80 11.54 12.73
N SER A 88 16.67 10.54 12.54
CA SER A 88 18.02 10.53 13.10
C SER A 88 19.02 11.31 12.24
N THR A 89 18.91 11.22 10.91
CA THR A 89 19.87 11.85 9.97
C THR A 89 19.31 13.07 9.25
N GLY A 90 17.99 13.28 9.29
CA GLY A 90 17.30 14.34 8.53
C GLY A 90 17.08 14.03 7.05
N ARG A 91 17.63 12.92 6.52
CA ARG A 91 17.47 12.51 5.12
C ARG A 91 15.99 12.31 4.76
N THR A 92 15.60 12.74 3.57
CA THR A 92 14.23 12.60 3.07
C THR A 92 14.21 11.89 1.72
N GLY A 93 13.05 11.39 1.33
CA GLY A 93 12.83 10.87 -0.01
C GLY A 93 11.36 10.73 -0.36
N THR A 94 11.13 10.35 -1.60
CA THR A 94 9.79 10.09 -2.12
C THR A 94 9.84 8.91 -3.08
N VAL A 95 8.91 7.97 -2.93
CA VAL A 95 8.73 6.83 -3.83
C VAL A 95 7.35 6.94 -4.46
N ARG A 96 7.25 6.70 -5.76
CA ARG A 96 5.99 6.73 -6.50
C ARG A 96 5.81 5.42 -7.24
N VAL A 97 4.66 4.78 -7.01
CA VAL A 97 4.32 3.50 -7.62
C VAL A 97 2.97 3.63 -8.32
N PRO A 98 2.96 3.67 -9.67
CA PRO A 98 1.73 3.51 -10.42
C PRO A 98 1.33 2.03 -10.43
N THR A 99 0.04 1.75 -10.21
CA THR A 99 -0.48 0.38 -10.20
C THR A 99 -1.80 0.30 -10.95
N ARG A 100 -2.05 -0.85 -11.60
CA ARG A 100 -3.32 -1.23 -12.21
C ARG A 100 -3.68 -2.62 -11.70
N ALA A 101 -4.83 -2.76 -11.04
CA ALA A 101 -5.26 -4.03 -10.45
C ALA A 101 -6.77 -4.02 -10.14
N HIS A 102 -7.33 -5.20 -9.81
CA HIS A 102 -8.71 -5.35 -9.31
C HIS A 102 -8.84 -5.08 -7.80
N THR A 103 -7.71 -4.95 -7.12
CA THR A 103 -7.58 -4.63 -5.69
C THR A 103 -6.67 -3.43 -5.53
N ALA A 104 -6.80 -2.69 -4.43
CA ALA A 104 -5.91 -1.58 -4.12
C ALA A 104 -4.58 -2.04 -3.50
N ASP A 105 -3.96 -3.06 -4.08
CA ASP A 105 -2.74 -3.69 -3.59
C ASP A 105 -1.51 -3.09 -4.28
N TRP A 106 -0.44 -2.87 -3.52
CA TRP A 106 0.82 -2.30 -4.00
C TRP A 106 1.93 -2.52 -2.98
N ASP A 107 3.18 -2.53 -3.46
CA ASP A 107 4.36 -2.61 -2.62
C ASP A 107 5.29 -1.41 -2.84
N VAL A 108 5.86 -0.89 -1.76
CA VAL A 108 6.84 0.20 -1.77
C VAL A 108 7.99 -0.16 -0.85
N VAL A 109 9.21 0.03 -1.33
CA VAL A 109 10.43 -0.08 -0.52
C VAL A 109 11.01 1.31 -0.28
N LEU A 110 11.35 1.60 0.97
CA LEU A 110 12.04 2.83 1.38
C LEU A 110 13.48 2.50 1.76
N HIS A 111 14.43 3.31 1.27
CA HIS A 111 15.86 3.21 1.62
C HIS A 111 16.36 4.43 2.43
N PRO A 112 15.91 4.58 3.68
CA PRO A 112 16.22 5.74 4.52
C PRO A 112 17.60 5.69 5.20
N GLY A 113 18.30 4.55 5.14
CA GLY A 113 19.42 4.25 6.02
C GLY A 113 18.95 3.92 7.45
N ARG A 114 19.87 3.59 8.35
CA ARG A 114 19.55 3.19 9.72
C ARG A 114 18.81 4.29 10.49
N GLY A 115 17.91 3.89 11.39
CA GLY A 115 17.29 4.78 12.38
C GLY A 115 15.77 4.93 12.26
N ALA A 116 15.21 5.82 13.08
CA ALA A 116 13.77 6.05 13.11
C ALA A 116 13.31 6.86 11.90
N VAL A 117 12.25 6.41 11.23
CA VAL A 117 11.75 6.98 9.98
C VAL A 117 10.28 7.29 10.13
N ARG A 118 9.88 8.50 9.74
CA ARG A 118 8.48 8.88 9.57
C ARG A 118 8.14 8.88 8.10
N PHE A 119 7.00 8.32 7.73
CA PHE A 119 6.53 8.29 6.35
C PHE A 119 5.05 8.65 6.25
N THR A 120 4.67 9.24 5.12
CA THR A 120 3.29 9.54 4.77
C THR A 120 2.99 8.94 3.40
N VAL A 121 1.95 8.13 3.35
CA VAL A 121 1.43 7.54 2.12
C VAL A 121 0.31 8.44 1.63
N HIS A 122 0.38 8.83 0.37
CA HIS A 122 -0.69 9.51 -0.37
C HIS A 122 -1.13 8.59 -1.50
N GLN A 123 -2.43 8.31 -1.58
CA GLN A 123 -2.98 7.48 -2.64
C GLN A 123 -3.94 8.32 -3.47
N LYS A 124 -3.77 8.25 -4.79
CA LYS A 124 -4.77 8.66 -5.77
C LYS A 124 -5.28 7.41 -6.45
N ILE A 125 -6.54 7.08 -6.28
CA ILE A 125 -7.17 5.86 -6.78
C ILE A 125 -8.33 6.25 -7.69
N GLY A 126 -8.29 5.86 -8.96
CA GLY A 126 -9.40 6.06 -9.89
C GLY A 126 -9.85 4.75 -10.50
N ALA A 127 -11.05 4.75 -11.05
CA ALA A 127 -11.58 3.67 -11.86
C ALA A 127 -10.84 3.61 -13.20
N MET A 128 -10.61 2.41 -13.71
CA MET A 128 -10.22 2.25 -15.11
C MET A 128 -11.46 2.03 -15.97
N ALA A 129 -11.79 3.01 -16.81
CA ALA A 129 -12.93 2.93 -17.73
C ALA A 129 -12.54 3.55 -19.08
N PHE A 130 -12.02 2.74 -20.01
CA PHE A 130 -11.39 3.15 -21.29
C PHE A 130 -10.15 4.07 -21.13
N ASN A 131 -10.17 5.01 -20.19
CA ASN A 131 -9.08 5.87 -19.75
C ASN A 131 -8.74 5.57 -18.27
N PRO A 132 -7.48 5.79 -17.85
CA PRO A 132 -7.09 5.67 -16.45
C PRO A 132 -7.64 6.85 -15.62
N MET A 133 -7.68 6.66 -14.30
CA MET A 133 -7.94 7.70 -13.30
C MET A 133 -9.31 8.39 -13.40
N VAL A 134 -10.35 7.66 -13.80
CA VAL A 134 -11.73 8.17 -13.77
C VAL A 134 -12.22 8.28 -12.32
N ASN A 135 -12.94 9.35 -11.97
CA ASN A 135 -13.48 9.62 -10.62
C ASN A 135 -12.42 9.46 -9.49
N PRO A 136 -11.31 10.21 -9.53
CA PRO A 136 -10.19 9.99 -8.63
C PRO A 136 -10.57 10.26 -7.17
N GLN A 137 -10.29 9.27 -6.31
CA GLN A 137 -10.40 9.34 -4.87
C GLN A 137 -9.02 9.50 -4.25
N TYR A 138 -8.95 10.27 -3.18
CA TYR A 138 -7.70 10.59 -2.51
C TYR A 138 -7.76 10.11 -1.06
N SER A 139 -6.70 9.43 -0.62
CA SER A 139 -6.52 9.06 0.78
C SER A 139 -5.08 9.31 1.21
N SER A 140 -4.89 9.46 2.51
CA SER A 140 -3.57 9.59 3.10
C SER A 140 -3.53 8.99 4.49
N CYS A 141 -2.37 8.43 4.83
CA CYS A 141 -2.10 7.85 6.14
C CYS A 141 -0.62 8.05 6.47
N THR A 142 -0.27 7.99 7.76
CA THR A 142 1.09 8.24 8.25
C THR A 142 1.51 7.11 9.15
N GLY A 143 2.81 6.79 9.11
CA GLY A 143 3.43 5.82 10.00
C GLY A 143 4.85 6.20 10.37
N THR A 144 5.40 5.39 11.26
CA THR A 144 6.82 5.40 11.64
C THR A 144 7.36 3.97 11.70
N ALA A 145 8.64 3.77 11.44
CA ALA A 145 9.31 2.48 11.65
C ALA A 145 10.80 2.72 11.87
N VAL A 146 11.52 1.71 12.33
CA VAL A 146 12.98 1.75 12.47
C VAL A 146 13.59 0.87 11.40
N ALA A 147 14.47 1.44 10.58
CA ALA A 147 15.21 0.74 9.53
C ALA A 147 16.57 0.23 10.03
#